data_AF-A0A7W2PXJ4-F1
#
_entry.id   AF-A0A7W2PXJ4-F1
#
_cell.length_a   1.000
_cell.length_b   1.000
_cell.length_c   1.000
_cell.angle_alpha   90.00
_cell.angle_beta   90.00
_cell.angle_gamma   90.00
#
_symmetry.space_group_name_H-M   'P 1'
#
loop_
_entity.id
_entity.type
_entity.pdbx_description
1 polymer ?
#
loop_
_entity_poly.entity_id
_entity_poly.type
_entity_poly.pdbx_seq_one_letter_code
_entity_poly.pdbx_strand_id
1 'polypeptide(L)'
;MNLFPWWRPAAPELTAPQRRRLALLPGPAPLGVCSLREQRWVVLDLETSGLNLNRDQVLSIGAVAIEDGAIALGRPFERTLHRPAQKTNASVLIHGLGPSALAAGCDPAEALLDLMDFIGDSPVLAFHAPFDQRMLARALKDSLGLRLQHPFLDVAELAPMLNPDTVLREAGLDDWIARFGLEVQARHHASADAQVTAELALILFSQARRQQLDSPLQLEQRVRQWRRRKAHHHGL
;
A
#
# COMPACT_ATOMS: atom_id res chain seq x y z
N MET A 1 -36.55 2.40 -10.62
CA MET A 1 -36.30 1.69 -11.89
C MET A 1 -35.07 2.32 -12.54
N ASN A 2 -34.02 1.54 -12.76
CA ASN A 2 -32.71 2.07 -13.16
C ASN A 2 -32.73 2.36 -14.68
N LEU A 3 -32.54 3.63 -15.07
CA LEU A 3 -32.89 4.14 -16.42
C LEU A 3 -31.88 3.84 -17.53
N PHE A 4 -30.74 3.18 -17.27
CA PHE A 4 -29.72 2.92 -18.30
C PHE A 4 -28.96 1.59 -18.07
N PRO A 5 -29.50 0.43 -18.51
CA PRO A 5 -28.86 -0.89 -18.33
C PRO A 5 -27.59 -1.11 -19.18
N TRP A 6 -27.31 -0.22 -20.14
CA TRP A 6 -26.18 -0.30 -21.08
C TRP A 6 -24.90 0.41 -20.60
N TRP A 7 -24.89 0.94 -19.37
CA TRP A 7 -23.76 1.65 -18.75
C TRP A 7 -23.09 0.91 -17.59
N ARG A 8 -23.13 -0.43 -17.62
CA ARG A 8 -22.22 -1.22 -16.80
C ARG A 8 -20.98 -1.53 -17.62
N PRO A 9 -19.77 -1.09 -17.21
CA PRO A 9 -18.55 -1.61 -17.83
C PRO A 9 -18.62 -3.14 -17.77
N ALA A 10 -18.26 -3.79 -18.88
CA ALA A 10 -18.24 -5.25 -18.96
C ALA A 10 -17.42 -5.80 -17.79
N ALA A 11 -17.90 -6.87 -17.17
CA ALA A 11 -17.12 -7.56 -16.15
C ALA A 11 -15.79 -8.02 -16.77
N PRO A 12 -14.68 -7.97 -16.02
CA PRO A 12 -13.39 -8.39 -16.56
C PRO A 12 -13.45 -9.85 -17.02
N GLU A 13 -12.93 -10.09 -18.23
CA GLU A 13 -12.85 -11.44 -18.80
C GLU A 13 -11.69 -12.21 -18.18
N LEU A 14 -11.95 -12.85 -17.03
CA LEU A 14 -10.97 -13.73 -16.39
C LEU A 14 -10.91 -15.09 -17.07
N THR A 15 -9.74 -15.71 -17.07
CA THR A 15 -9.59 -17.12 -17.46
C THR A 15 -10.20 -18.04 -16.38
N ALA A 16 -10.45 -19.32 -16.70
CA ALA A 16 -10.96 -20.27 -15.72
C ALA A 16 -9.98 -20.48 -14.53
N PRO A 17 -8.65 -20.57 -14.73
CA PRO A 17 -7.69 -20.58 -13.63
C PRO A 17 -7.75 -19.33 -12.75
N GLN A 18 -7.82 -18.13 -13.34
CA GLN A 18 -7.90 -16.87 -12.61
C GLN A 18 -9.16 -16.79 -11.74
N ARG A 19 -10.33 -17.17 -12.29
CA ARG A 19 -11.58 -17.23 -11.51
C ARG A 19 -11.46 -18.17 -10.31
N ARG A 20 -10.80 -19.32 -10.47
CA ARG A 20 -10.59 -20.28 -9.38
C ARG A 20 -9.66 -19.71 -8.31
N ARG A 21 -8.53 -19.09 -8.69
CA ARG A 21 -7.62 -18.42 -7.74
C ARG A 21 -8.36 -17.32 -6.97
N LEU A 22 -9.06 -16.44 -7.69
CA LEU A 22 -9.86 -15.36 -7.11
C LEU A 22 -10.87 -15.86 -6.06
N ALA A 23 -11.54 -16.98 -6.34
CA ALA A 23 -12.52 -17.58 -5.42
C ALA A 23 -11.91 -18.21 -4.16
N LEU A 24 -10.60 -18.50 -4.18
CA LEU A 24 -9.86 -19.09 -3.06
C LEU A 24 -9.10 -18.06 -2.23
N LEU A 25 -9.06 -16.79 -2.66
CA LEU A 25 -8.39 -15.73 -1.91
C LEU A 25 -8.99 -15.60 -0.51
N PRO A 26 -8.16 -15.53 0.54
CA PRO A 26 -8.64 -15.30 1.90
C PRO A 26 -9.29 -13.91 2.00
N GLY A 27 -10.35 -13.83 2.81
CA GLY A 27 -10.93 -12.55 3.19
C GLY A 27 -9.99 -11.79 4.14
N PRO A 28 -10.08 -10.45 4.21
CA PRO A 28 -9.28 -9.68 5.15
C PRO A 28 -9.66 -9.98 6.60
N ALA A 29 -8.65 -10.10 7.46
CA ALA A 29 -8.87 -10.10 8.90
C ALA A 29 -9.13 -8.67 9.40
N PRO A 30 -10.05 -8.47 10.36
CA PRO A 30 -10.18 -7.18 11.03
C PRO A 30 -8.92 -6.90 11.86
N LEU A 31 -8.65 -5.62 12.14
CA LEU A 31 -7.57 -5.22 13.04
C LEU A 31 -7.81 -5.80 14.44
N GLY A 32 -6.92 -6.70 14.86
CA GLY A 32 -7.03 -7.45 16.10
C GLY A 32 -6.37 -6.79 17.31
N VAL A 33 -6.36 -7.56 18.42
CA VAL A 33 -5.72 -7.20 19.70
C VAL A 33 -4.44 -7.99 19.95
N CYS A 34 -3.97 -8.80 19.00
CA CYS A 34 -2.66 -9.42 19.07
C CYS A 34 -1.57 -8.34 19.09
N SER A 35 -0.37 -8.70 19.57
CA SER A 35 0.74 -7.76 19.61
C SER A 35 1.14 -7.31 18.21
N LEU A 36 1.76 -6.12 18.09
CA LEU A 36 2.26 -5.64 16.80
C LEU A 36 3.31 -6.58 16.19
N ARG A 37 3.97 -7.39 17.03
CA ARG A 37 4.96 -8.40 16.62
C ARG A 37 4.31 -9.67 16.07
N GLU A 38 3.25 -10.16 16.70
CA GLU A 38 2.51 -11.34 16.26
C GLU A 38 1.69 -11.06 15.00
N GLN A 39 1.24 -9.81 14.82
CA GLN A 39 0.56 -9.42 13.59
C GLN A 39 1.52 -9.50 12.40
N ARG A 40 1.16 -10.29 11.39
CA ARG A 40 1.74 -10.20 10.07
C ARG A 40 1.26 -8.92 9.38
N TRP A 41 2.18 -8.13 8.84
CA TRP A 41 1.85 -6.93 8.06
C TRP A 41 2.37 -7.08 6.64
N VAL A 42 1.66 -6.47 5.68
CA VAL A 42 2.18 -6.26 4.35
C VAL A 42 2.42 -4.77 4.15
N VAL A 43 3.65 -4.39 3.83
CA VAL A 43 3.96 -3.01 3.46
C VAL A 43 3.92 -2.93 1.95
N LEU A 44 3.15 -1.98 1.41
CA LEU A 44 2.86 -1.82 -0.01
C LEU A 44 3.36 -0.45 -0.46
N ASP A 45 3.92 -0.42 -1.66
CA ASP A 45 4.19 0.77 -2.43
C ASP A 45 3.79 0.55 -3.90
N LEU A 46 3.17 1.55 -4.53
CA LEU A 46 2.73 1.49 -5.91
C LEU A 46 3.36 2.61 -6.74
N GLU A 47 3.98 2.21 -7.85
CA GLU A 47 4.36 3.16 -8.89
C GLU A 47 3.19 3.34 -9.87
N THR A 48 2.84 4.59 -10.14
CA THR A 48 1.67 4.93 -10.96
C THR A 48 2.02 5.84 -12.13
N SER A 49 1.17 5.84 -13.15
CA SER A 49 1.32 6.75 -14.29
C SER A 49 1.12 8.23 -13.93
N GLY A 50 0.69 8.53 -12.71
CA GLY A 50 0.37 9.85 -12.20
C GLY A 50 -0.51 9.79 -10.95
N LEU A 51 -0.91 10.96 -10.44
CA LEU A 51 -1.61 11.09 -9.16
C LEU A 51 -3.15 11.12 -9.29
N ASN A 52 -3.71 11.03 -10.49
CA ASN A 52 -5.13 11.11 -10.72
C ASN A 52 -5.80 9.73 -10.63
N LEU A 53 -6.44 9.49 -9.49
CA LEU A 53 -7.14 8.25 -9.13
C LEU A 53 -8.17 7.75 -10.16
N ASN A 54 -8.71 8.63 -11.01
CA ASN A 54 -9.76 8.30 -11.97
C ASN A 54 -9.24 7.91 -13.35
N ARG A 55 -8.01 8.29 -13.71
CA ARG A 55 -7.44 8.00 -15.04
C ARG A 55 -6.10 7.29 -15.00
N ASP A 56 -5.27 7.59 -14.01
CA ASP A 56 -3.94 7.01 -13.91
C ASP A 56 -4.01 5.53 -13.52
N GLN A 57 -2.96 4.80 -13.85
CA GLN A 57 -2.88 3.36 -13.74
C GLN A 57 -1.71 2.96 -12.85
N VAL A 58 -1.84 1.82 -12.17
CA VAL A 58 -0.72 1.15 -11.51
C VAL A 58 0.21 0.60 -12.60
N LEU A 59 1.49 0.93 -12.47
CA LEU A 59 2.58 0.55 -13.37
C LEU A 59 3.47 -0.52 -12.74
N SER A 60 3.77 -0.39 -11.45
CA SER A 60 4.53 -1.39 -10.70
C SER A 60 4.00 -1.51 -9.27
N ILE A 61 4.22 -2.68 -8.68
CA ILE A 61 3.83 -3.03 -7.32
C ILE A 61 5.07 -3.52 -6.61
N GLY A 62 5.35 -2.94 -5.45
CA GLY A 62 6.34 -3.42 -4.50
C GLY A 62 5.66 -3.74 -3.18
N ALA A 63 5.99 -4.89 -2.59
CA ALA A 63 5.55 -5.20 -1.25
C ALA A 63 6.55 -6.04 -0.48
N VAL A 64 6.56 -5.89 0.84
CA VAL A 64 7.34 -6.72 1.76
C VAL A 64 6.45 -7.14 2.92
N ALA A 65 6.72 -8.32 3.48
CA ALA A 65 6.01 -8.78 4.67
C ALA A 65 6.84 -8.48 5.92
N ILE A 66 6.16 -8.09 7.00
CA ILE A 66 6.71 -8.08 8.37
C ILE A 66 6.05 -9.24 9.11
N GLU A 67 6.87 -10.15 9.64
CA GLU A 67 6.47 -11.36 10.36
C GLU A 67 7.32 -11.46 11.64
N ASP A 68 6.71 -11.82 12.77
CA ASP A 68 7.37 -11.94 14.08
C ASP A 68 8.15 -10.68 14.55
N GLY A 69 7.76 -9.52 14.03
CA GLY A 69 8.40 -8.23 14.26
C GLY A 69 9.71 -8.02 13.47
N ALA A 70 9.91 -8.74 12.36
CA ALA A 70 11.05 -8.58 11.46
C ALA A 70 10.60 -8.58 9.99
N ILE A 71 11.39 -7.98 9.09
CA ILE A 71 11.12 -7.99 7.65
C ILE A 71 11.47 -9.38 7.09
N ALA A 72 10.57 -9.97 6.32
CA ALA A 72 10.77 -11.24 5.64
C ALA A 72 11.65 -11.06 4.37
N LEU A 73 12.96 -10.87 4.55
CA LEU A 73 13.93 -10.53 3.49
C LEU A 73 14.00 -11.54 2.33
N GLY A 74 13.60 -12.79 2.53
CA GLY A 74 13.63 -13.83 1.49
C GLY A 74 12.43 -13.84 0.54
N ARG A 75 11.46 -12.92 0.73
CA ARG A 75 10.20 -12.91 -0.02
C ARG A 75 9.74 -11.49 -0.40
N PRO A 76 10.60 -10.62 -0.97
CA PRO A 76 10.12 -9.36 -1.53
C PRO A 76 9.18 -9.66 -2.71
N PHE A 77 8.07 -8.94 -2.76
CA PHE A 77 7.13 -8.98 -3.86
C PHE A 77 7.42 -7.82 -4.80
N GLU A 78 7.61 -8.11 -6.08
CA GLU A 78 7.71 -7.09 -7.12
C GLU A 78 7.02 -7.56 -8.40
N ARG A 79 6.17 -6.70 -8.96
CA ARG A 79 5.51 -6.92 -10.26
C ARG A 79 5.38 -5.61 -11.02
N THR A 80 6.02 -5.53 -12.17
CA THR A 80 5.69 -4.53 -13.19
C THR A 80 4.48 -5.01 -13.99
N LEU A 81 3.49 -4.15 -14.22
CA LEU A 81 2.27 -4.47 -14.96
C LEU A 81 2.45 -4.18 -16.45
N HIS A 82 1.85 -5.03 -17.28
CA HIS A 82 1.84 -4.88 -18.72
C HIS A 82 1.04 -3.64 -19.14
N ARG A 83 1.75 -2.59 -19.56
CA ARG A 83 1.19 -1.26 -19.90
C ARG A 83 1.84 -0.70 -21.18
N PRO A 84 1.71 -1.38 -22.33
CA PRO A 84 2.45 -1.01 -23.55
C PRO A 84 2.02 0.33 -24.15
N ALA A 85 0.80 0.79 -23.86
CA ALA A 85 0.27 2.07 -24.31
C ALA A 85 0.63 3.24 -23.37
N GLN A 86 1.34 2.99 -22.26
CA GLN A 86 1.72 4.04 -21.31
C GLN A 86 2.75 4.97 -21.96
N LYS A 87 2.40 6.26 -22.03
CA LYS A 87 3.32 7.30 -22.48
C LYS A 87 4.29 7.65 -21.37
N THR A 88 5.56 7.87 -21.73
CA THR A 88 6.53 8.47 -20.81
C THR A 88 6.05 9.86 -20.39
N ASN A 89 6.02 10.11 -19.09
CA ASN A 89 5.67 11.38 -18.48
C ASN A 89 6.54 11.61 -17.24
N ALA A 90 6.34 12.73 -16.52
CA ALA A 90 7.14 13.06 -15.35
C ALA A 90 7.11 11.96 -14.27
N SER A 91 5.94 11.35 -14.00
CA SER A 91 5.80 10.21 -13.08
C SER A 91 6.68 9.03 -13.54
N VAL A 92 6.60 8.70 -14.83
CA VAL A 92 7.36 7.59 -15.43
C VAL A 92 8.87 7.77 -15.33
N LEU A 93 9.33 9.01 -15.44
CA LEU A 93 10.75 9.35 -15.33
C LEU A 93 11.27 9.25 -13.89
N ILE A 94 10.44 9.56 -12.88
CA ILE A 94 10.83 9.52 -11.47
C ILE A 94 11.18 8.09 -11.05
N HIS A 95 10.35 7.11 -11.41
CA HIS A 95 10.53 5.71 -11.01
C HIS A 95 11.33 4.88 -12.02
N GLY A 96 11.89 5.50 -13.07
CA GLY A 96 12.79 4.84 -14.02
C GLY A 96 12.22 3.66 -14.83
N LEU A 97 10.88 3.46 -14.87
CA LEU A 97 10.29 2.33 -15.61
C LEU A 97 10.22 2.68 -17.10
N GLY A 98 11.17 2.16 -17.86
CA GLY A 98 11.23 2.34 -19.30
C GLY A 98 10.03 1.68 -20.03
N PRO A 99 9.66 2.15 -21.23
CA PRO A 99 8.59 1.56 -22.02
C PRO A 99 8.77 0.06 -22.30
N SER A 100 10.01 -0.40 -22.45
CA SER A 100 10.32 -1.82 -22.64
C SER A 100 9.97 -2.67 -21.42
N ALA A 101 10.22 -2.18 -20.21
CA ALA A 101 9.85 -2.86 -18.97
C ALA A 101 8.32 -2.96 -18.82
N LEU A 102 7.60 -1.88 -19.15
CA LEU A 102 6.13 -1.88 -19.15
C LEU A 102 5.53 -2.79 -20.24
N ALA A 103 6.17 -2.89 -21.40
CA ALA A 103 5.76 -3.81 -22.47
C ALA A 103 6.07 -5.28 -22.15
N ALA A 104 7.09 -5.55 -21.31
CA ALA A 104 7.42 -6.88 -20.82
C ALA A 104 6.75 -7.23 -19.48
N GLY A 105 5.94 -6.31 -18.93
CA GLY A 105 5.29 -6.49 -17.64
C GLY A 105 4.34 -7.68 -17.59
N CYS A 106 3.97 -8.07 -16.38
CA CYS A 106 3.00 -9.13 -16.12
C CYS A 106 1.58 -8.69 -16.51
N ASP A 107 0.75 -9.63 -16.96
CA ASP A 107 -0.68 -9.40 -17.09
C ASP A 107 -1.25 -8.81 -15.78
N PRO A 108 -2.02 -7.70 -15.82
CA PRO A 108 -2.54 -7.07 -14.62
C PRO A 108 -3.39 -7.98 -13.74
N ALA A 109 -4.18 -8.89 -14.30
CA ALA A 109 -5.00 -9.79 -13.50
C ALA A 109 -4.12 -10.79 -12.74
N GLU A 110 -3.11 -11.38 -13.40
CA GLU A 110 -2.16 -12.27 -12.72
C GLU A 110 -1.34 -11.54 -11.63
N ALA A 111 -0.80 -10.35 -11.94
CA ALA A 111 -0.01 -9.57 -10.99
C ALA A 111 -0.82 -9.21 -9.73
N LEU A 112 -2.10 -8.88 -9.92
CA LEU A 112 -3.00 -8.56 -8.81
C LEU A 112 -3.44 -9.80 -8.04
N LEU A 113 -3.66 -10.94 -8.69
CA LEU A 113 -3.91 -12.20 -7.99
C LEU A 113 -2.71 -12.60 -7.13
N ASP A 114 -1.50 -12.52 -7.69
CA ASP A 114 -0.25 -12.76 -6.98
C ASP A 114 -0.10 -11.82 -5.77
N LEU A 115 -0.43 -10.53 -5.94
CA LEU A 115 -0.40 -9.57 -4.83
C LEU A 115 -1.43 -9.94 -3.75
N MET A 116 -2.66 -10.28 -4.12
CA MET A 116 -3.68 -10.63 -3.14
C MET A 116 -3.37 -11.94 -2.40
N ASP A 117 -2.75 -12.92 -3.09
CA ASP A 117 -2.19 -14.12 -2.45
C ASP A 117 -1.07 -13.75 -1.45
N PHE A 118 -0.19 -12.80 -1.83
CA PHE A 118 0.88 -12.32 -0.95
C PHE A 118 0.34 -11.54 0.27
N ILE A 119 -0.67 -10.69 0.06
CA ILE A 119 -1.34 -9.95 1.14
C ILE A 119 -2.03 -10.94 2.09
N GLY A 120 -2.72 -11.95 1.56
CA GLY A 120 -3.51 -12.88 2.34
C GLY A 120 -4.64 -12.15 3.07
N ASP A 121 -4.79 -12.42 4.36
CA ASP A 121 -5.75 -11.75 5.24
C ASP A 121 -5.15 -10.53 5.98
N SER A 122 -3.86 -10.22 5.74
CA SER A 122 -3.09 -9.31 6.57
C SER A 122 -3.46 -7.83 6.35
N PRO A 123 -3.40 -6.98 7.40
CA PRO A 123 -3.48 -5.54 7.25
C PRO A 123 -2.32 -5.00 6.41
N VAL A 124 -2.60 -3.91 5.69
CA VAL A 124 -1.62 -3.27 4.80
C VAL A 124 -1.10 -1.97 5.41
N LEU A 125 0.20 -1.76 5.33
CA LEU A 125 0.89 -0.50 5.63
C LEU A 125 1.31 0.14 4.31
N ALA A 126 1.22 1.46 4.22
CA ALA A 126 1.79 2.23 3.12
C ALA A 126 2.09 3.64 3.61
N PHE A 127 3.03 4.34 2.95
CA PHE A 127 3.29 5.74 3.22
C PHE A 127 2.36 6.59 2.33
N HIS A 128 1.48 7.39 2.93
CA HIS A 128 0.31 7.97 2.24
C HIS A 128 -0.69 6.92 1.76
N ALA A 129 -0.93 5.91 2.61
CA ALA A 129 -1.80 4.76 2.35
C ALA A 129 -3.15 5.04 1.65
N PRO A 130 -3.87 6.17 1.89
CA PRO A 130 -5.10 6.44 1.15
C PRO A 130 -4.93 6.52 -0.38
N PHE A 131 -3.75 6.91 -0.87
CA PHE A 131 -3.46 6.95 -2.31
C PHE A 131 -3.34 5.52 -2.86
N ASP A 132 -2.42 4.72 -2.33
CA ASP A 132 -2.19 3.33 -2.73
C ASP A 132 -3.45 2.49 -2.61
N GLN A 133 -4.20 2.64 -1.51
CA GLN A 133 -5.44 1.92 -1.30
C GLN A 133 -6.45 2.19 -2.42
N ARG A 134 -6.60 3.45 -2.86
CA ARG A 134 -7.55 3.81 -3.92
C ARG A 134 -7.07 3.35 -5.29
N MET A 135 -5.78 3.45 -5.57
CA MET A 135 -5.18 2.95 -6.81
C MET A 135 -5.32 1.43 -6.92
N LEU A 136 -4.98 0.70 -5.85
CA LEU A 136 -5.15 -0.74 -5.76
C LEU A 136 -6.63 -1.15 -5.86
N ALA A 137 -7.53 -0.49 -5.13
CA ALA A 137 -8.96 -0.80 -5.17
C ALA A 137 -9.53 -0.66 -6.58
N ARG A 138 -9.12 0.38 -7.32
CA ARG A 138 -9.51 0.55 -8.73
C ARG A 138 -8.89 -0.53 -9.61
N ALA A 139 -7.59 -0.81 -9.48
CA ALA A 139 -6.92 -1.84 -10.26
C ALA A 139 -7.55 -3.23 -10.07
N LEU A 140 -7.89 -3.60 -8.83
CA LEU A 140 -8.58 -4.84 -8.47
C LEU A 140 -10.00 -4.89 -9.04
N LYS A 141 -10.74 -3.79 -8.96
CA LYS A 141 -12.09 -3.71 -9.54
C LYS A 141 -12.04 -3.85 -11.06
N ASP A 142 -11.16 -3.13 -11.72
CA ASP A 142 -11.08 -3.07 -13.18
C ASP A 142 -10.54 -4.39 -13.76
N SER A 143 -9.58 -5.03 -13.10
CA SER A 143 -8.92 -6.24 -13.62
C SER A 143 -9.54 -7.54 -13.12
N LEU A 144 -10.10 -7.57 -11.91
CA LEU A 144 -10.60 -8.80 -11.26
C LEU A 144 -12.09 -8.71 -10.86
N GLY A 145 -12.70 -7.54 -10.89
CA GLY A 145 -14.04 -7.34 -10.32
C GLY A 145 -14.04 -7.44 -8.79
N LEU A 146 -12.87 -7.41 -8.15
CA LEU A 146 -12.70 -7.59 -6.71
C LEU A 146 -12.81 -6.25 -5.99
N ARG A 147 -13.57 -6.22 -4.89
CA ARG A 147 -13.62 -5.08 -3.98
C ARG A 147 -12.58 -5.24 -2.87
N LEU A 148 -11.61 -4.34 -2.83
CA LEU A 148 -10.64 -4.25 -1.72
C LEU A 148 -11.36 -3.95 -0.39
N GLN A 149 -11.06 -4.74 0.62
CA GLN A 149 -11.65 -4.65 1.95
C GLN A 149 -10.61 -4.67 3.08
N HIS A 150 -9.34 -4.95 2.75
CA HIS A 150 -8.24 -4.96 3.71
C HIS A 150 -8.10 -3.61 4.43
N PRO A 151 -7.84 -3.63 5.75
CA PRO A 151 -7.55 -2.41 6.48
C PRO A 151 -6.17 -1.87 6.08
N PHE A 152 -6.10 -0.55 5.91
CA PHE A 152 -4.86 0.17 5.61
C PHE A 152 -4.50 1.09 6.77
N LEU A 153 -3.23 1.08 7.19
CA LEU A 153 -2.66 2.02 8.14
C LEU A 153 -1.63 2.90 7.42
N ASP A 154 -1.72 4.20 7.65
CA ASP A 154 -0.84 5.18 7.01
C ASP A 154 0.39 5.47 7.86
N VAL A 155 1.55 5.07 7.37
CA VAL A 155 2.84 5.31 8.05
C VAL A 155 3.12 6.81 8.17
N ALA A 156 2.67 7.62 7.21
CA ALA A 156 2.81 9.07 7.22
C ALA A 156 2.00 9.75 8.35
N GLU A 157 1.02 9.05 8.93
CA GLU A 157 0.30 9.52 10.12
C GLU A 157 0.84 8.93 11.40
N LEU A 158 1.25 7.66 11.37
CA LEU A 158 1.86 7.00 12.53
C LEU A 158 3.12 7.74 12.97
N ALA A 159 3.97 8.14 12.01
CA ALA A 159 5.24 8.79 12.30
C ALA A 159 5.09 10.09 13.13
N PRO A 160 4.34 11.12 12.70
CA PRO A 160 4.14 12.32 13.50
C PRO A 160 3.25 12.11 14.72
N MET A 161 2.31 11.15 14.70
CA MET A 161 1.49 10.82 15.87
C MET A 161 2.35 10.29 17.03
N LEU A 162 3.32 9.42 16.73
CA LEU A 162 4.22 8.81 17.70
C LEU A 162 5.41 9.71 18.07
N ASN A 163 5.68 10.72 17.25
CA ASN A 163 6.75 11.70 17.44
C ASN A 163 6.17 13.13 17.44
N PRO A 164 5.38 13.53 18.46
CA PRO A 164 4.68 14.81 18.46
C PRO A 164 5.61 16.04 18.52
N ASP A 165 6.83 15.88 19.03
CA ASP A 165 7.80 16.97 19.20
C ASP A 165 8.61 17.27 17.93
N THR A 166 8.35 16.57 16.81
CA THR A 166 9.02 16.89 15.55
C THR A 166 8.40 18.11 14.86
N VAL A 167 9.24 18.87 14.16
CA VAL A 167 8.80 19.95 13.25
C VAL A 167 8.27 19.39 11.91
N LEU A 168 8.42 18.07 11.68
CA LEU A 168 8.11 17.34 10.45
C LEU A 168 6.61 17.01 10.33
N ARG A 169 5.74 18.05 10.34
CA ARG A 169 4.27 17.87 10.40
C ARG A 169 3.62 17.46 9.07
N GLU A 170 4.30 17.67 7.95
CA GLU A 170 3.90 17.32 6.57
C GLU A 170 5.06 16.70 5.78
N ALA A 171 5.94 16.02 6.50
CA ALA A 171 7.19 15.53 5.96
C ALA A 171 7.00 14.29 5.09
N GLY A 172 7.74 14.24 3.99
CA GLY A 172 7.74 13.11 3.07
C GLY A 172 8.48 11.91 3.65
N LEU A 173 8.47 10.79 2.93
CA LEU A 173 9.18 9.59 3.33
C LEU A 173 10.69 9.86 3.52
N ASP A 174 11.30 10.65 2.63
CA ASP A 174 12.72 11.00 2.69
C ASP A 174 13.11 11.75 3.97
N ASP A 175 12.22 12.61 4.50
CA ASP A 175 12.47 13.32 5.74
C ASP A 175 12.51 12.37 6.94
N TRP A 176 11.63 11.36 6.95
CA TRP A 176 11.59 10.35 8.00
C TRP A 176 12.76 9.36 7.90
N ILE A 177 13.14 8.99 6.68
CA ILE A 177 14.35 8.21 6.38
C ILE A 177 15.57 8.95 6.95
N ALA A 178 15.74 10.22 6.61
CA ALA A 178 16.85 11.04 7.08
C ALA A 178 16.85 11.19 8.60
N ARG A 179 15.67 11.42 9.21
CA ARG A 179 15.52 11.55 10.66
C ARG A 179 15.98 10.30 11.41
N PHE A 180 15.67 9.11 10.90
CA PHE A 180 16.00 7.85 11.55
C PHE A 180 17.31 7.23 11.06
N GLY A 181 18.01 7.88 10.13
CA GLY A 181 19.27 7.39 9.58
C GLY A 181 19.12 6.08 8.81
N LEU A 182 17.98 5.90 8.11
CA LEU A 182 17.75 4.74 7.25
C LEU A 182 18.51 4.90 5.93
N GLU A 183 19.10 3.82 5.43
CA GLU A 183 19.81 3.80 4.15
C GLU A 183 18.91 3.24 3.06
N VAL A 184 18.90 3.88 1.88
CA VAL A 184 18.16 3.37 0.72
C VAL A 184 19.04 3.31 -0.51
N GLN A 185 19.16 2.12 -1.08
CA GLN A 185 20.06 1.87 -2.22
C GLN A 185 19.39 2.15 -3.58
N ALA A 186 18.06 2.14 -3.66
CA ALA A 186 17.32 2.31 -4.91
C ALA A 186 15.96 3.01 -4.70
N ARG A 187 15.95 4.26 -4.21
CA ARG A 187 14.70 5.04 -4.05
C ARG A 187 13.94 5.12 -5.37
N HIS A 188 12.61 5.18 -5.28
CA HIS A 188 11.68 5.22 -6.43
C HIS A 188 11.61 3.91 -7.22
N HIS A 189 12.04 2.81 -6.58
CA HIS A 189 11.64 1.47 -6.97
C HIS A 189 10.64 0.98 -5.94
N ALA A 190 9.47 0.51 -6.40
CA ALA A 190 8.39 0.11 -5.52
C ALA A 190 8.82 -0.86 -4.40
N SER A 191 9.65 -1.85 -4.72
CA SER A 191 10.14 -2.83 -3.74
C SER A 191 11.09 -2.24 -2.71
N ALA A 192 11.96 -1.30 -3.12
CA ALA A 192 12.87 -0.57 -2.23
C ALA A 192 12.12 0.42 -1.33
N ASP A 193 11.09 1.09 -1.87
CA ASP A 193 10.26 2.04 -1.15
C ASP A 193 9.36 1.32 -0.12
N ALA A 194 8.81 0.14 -0.48
CA ALA A 194 8.14 -0.74 0.48
C ALA A 194 9.09 -1.24 1.58
N GLN A 195 10.33 -1.60 1.22
CA GLN A 195 11.37 -2.06 2.16
C GLN A 195 11.70 -0.98 3.19
N VAL A 196 12.05 0.24 2.77
CA VAL A 196 12.39 1.31 3.72
C VAL A 196 11.17 1.75 4.53
N THR A 197 9.97 1.69 3.95
CA THR A 197 8.73 1.94 4.68
C THR A 197 8.51 0.88 5.76
N ALA A 198 8.89 -0.37 5.53
CA ALA A 198 8.84 -1.44 6.53
C ALA A 198 9.86 -1.24 7.66
N GLU A 199 11.07 -0.78 7.35
CA GLU A 199 12.08 -0.43 8.35
C GLU A 199 11.60 0.72 9.24
N LEU A 200 11.04 1.77 8.63
CA LEU A 200 10.39 2.86 9.34
C LEU A 200 9.25 2.34 10.22
N ALA A 201 8.37 1.48 9.69
CA ALA A 201 7.26 0.91 10.44
C ALA A 201 7.73 0.12 11.68
N LEU A 202 8.82 -0.66 11.59
CA LEU A 202 9.38 -1.38 12.73
C LEU A 202 9.90 -0.44 13.82
N ILE A 203 10.54 0.67 13.44
CA ILE A 203 10.95 1.72 14.39
C ILE A 203 9.72 2.31 15.09
N LEU A 204 8.68 2.65 14.32
CA LEU A 204 7.45 3.20 14.86
C LEU A 204 6.71 2.20 15.76
N PHE A 205 6.67 0.92 15.41
CA PHE A 205 6.10 -0.12 16.27
C PHE A 205 6.88 -0.27 17.58
N SER A 206 8.21 -0.18 17.54
CA SER A 206 9.01 -0.14 18.76
C SER A 206 8.65 1.07 19.65
N GLN A 207 8.47 2.25 19.05
CA GLN A 207 8.02 3.45 19.76
C GLN A 207 6.59 3.30 20.33
N ALA A 208 5.67 2.79 19.54
CA ALA A 208 4.27 2.56 19.92
C ALA A 208 4.17 1.63 21.14
N ARG A 209 4.93 0.54 21.15
CA ARG A 209 4.99 -0.38 22.29
C ARG A 209 5.48 0.28 23.57
N ARG A 210 6.48 1.17 23.49
CA ARG A 210 6.93 1.99 24.65
C ARG A 210 5.84 2.94 25.16
N GLN A 211 4.90 3.33 24.30
CA GLN A 211 3.72 4.13 24.64
C GLN A 211 2.48 3.28 24.97
N GLN A 212 2.65 1.97 25.19
CA GLN A 212 1.56 1.01 25.50
C GLN A 212 0.51 0.87 24.37
N LEU A 213 0.92 1.14 23.13
CA LEU A 213 0.15 0.88 21.91
C LEU A 213 0.74 -0.35 21.23
N ASP A 214 0.33 -1.54 21.67
CA ASP A 214 0.87 -2.82 21.19
C ASP A 214 -0.21 -3.70 20.58
N SER A 215 -1.07 -3.12 19.76
CA SER A 215 -1.95 -3.89 18.89
C SER A 215 -2.41 -3.07 17.67
N PRO A 216 -2.75 -3.74 16.56
CA PRO A 216 -3.29 -3.07 15.37
C PRO A 216 -4.51 -2.19 15.68
N LEU A 217 -5.42 -2.70 16.51
CA LEU A 217 -6.62 -1.97 16.91
C LEU A 217 -6.31 -0.70 17.73
N GLN A 218 -5.37 -0.78 18.68
CA GLN A 218 -4.97 0.39 19.47
C GLN A 218 -4.31 1.47 18.61
N LEU A 219 -3.44 1.08 17.67
CA LEU A 219 -2.83 2.03 16.73
C LEU A 219 -3.89 2.78 15.93
N GLU A 220 -4.85 2.04 15.36
CA GLU A 220 -5.92 2.63 14.55
C GLU A 220 -6.79 3.59 15.36
N GLN A 221 -7.18 3.20 16.58
CA GLN A 221 -7.94 4.06 17.47
C GLN A 221 -7.17 5.33 17.84
N ARG A 222 -5.86 5.21 18.10
CA ARG A 222 -5.00 6.34 18.42
C ARG A 222 -4.87 7.31 17.25
N VAL A 223 -4.67 6.81 16.01
CA VAL A 223 -4.63 7.63 14.79
C VAL A 223 -5.96 8.35 14.59
N ARG A 224 -7.10 7.66 14.75
CA ARG A 224 -8.43 8.28 14.65
C ARG A 224 -8.65 9.40 15.67
N GLN A 225 -8.14 9.26 16.88
CA GLN A 225 -8.20 10.32 17.89
C GLN A 225 -7.28 11.49 17.53
N TRP A 226 -6.07 11.20 17.04
CA TRP A 226 -5.11 12.21 16.62
C TRP A 226 -5.62 13.06 15.44
N ARG A 227 -6.18 12.43 14.40
CA ARG A 227 -6.83 13.10 13.27
C ARG A 227 -7.91 14.08 13.74
N ARG A 228 -8.79 13.64 14.65
CA ARG A 228 -9.84 14.48 15.24
C ARG A 228 -9.27 15.72 15.94
N ARG A 229 -8.22 15.57 16.75
CA ARG A 229 -7.58 16.71 17.44
C ARG A 229 -6.94 17.70 16.47
N LYS A 230 -6.28 17.21 15.41
CA LYS A 230 -5.70 18.06 14.36
C LYS A 230 -6.77 18.87 13.64
N ALA A 231 -7.90 18.26 13.27
CA ALA A 231 -9.00 18.95 12.61
C ALA A 231 -9.58 20.10 13.46
N HIS A 232 -9.69 19.91 14.78
CA HIS A 232 -10.13 20.98 15.68
C HIS A 232 -9.14 22.14 15.81
N HIS A 233 -7.83 21.90 15.68
CA HIS A 233 -6.82 22.96 15.74
C HIS A 233 -6.69 23.79 14.45
N HIS A 234 -7.10 23.27 13.30
CA HIS A 234 -7.03 23.98 12.01
C HIS A 234 -8.37 24.65 11.62
N GLY A 235 -9.39 24.55 12.48
CA GLY A 235 -10.72 25.13 12.29
C GLY A 235 -10.97 26.41 13.09
N LEU A 236 -9.91 27.04 13.61
CA LEU A 236 -9.88 28.36 14.26
C LEU A 236 -8.98 29.29 13.42
#